data_AF-C1BW59-F1
#
_entry.id   AF-C1BW59-F1
#
_cell.length_a   1.000
_cell.length_b   1.000
_cell.length_c   1.000
_cell.angle_alpha   90.00
_cell.angle_beta   90.00
_cell.angle_gamma   90.00
#
_symmetry.space_group_name_H-M   'P 1'
#
loop_
_entity.id
_entity.type
_entity.pdbx_description
1 polymer ?
#
loop_
_entity_poly.entity_id
_entity_poly.type
_entity_poly.pdbx_seq_one_letter_code
_entity_poly.pdbx_strand_id
1 'polypeptide(L)'
;MEKHLQGGKAFGYLKSQQEEKLNSINEIFLSDPKYADEEDFSSKLEKFKNKYMEFDHNDQGDIDIMGLKRMLEKLGVAKTHLELKKMISEVVGNTTQETFCYTDFLNMMLGKRNAILRLILMFEEKGKDQEPKETGPPRRKTFSDLP
;
A
#
# COMPACT_ATOMS: atom_id res chain seq x y z
N MET A 1 7.65 18.35 11.36
CA MET A 1 8.14 17.38 12.35
C MET A 1 7.43 16.06 12.07
N GLU A 2 8.15 15.05 11.59
CA GLU A 2 7.60 13.69 11.47
C GLU A 2 7.22 13.20 12.87
N LYS A 3 5.92 13.06 13.14
CA LYS A 3 5.46 12.35 14.33
C LYS A 3 5.77 10.87 14.10
N HIS A 4 6.90 10.44 14.61
CA HIS A 4 7.20 9.03 14.79
C HIS A 4 6.17 8.46 15.79
N LEU A 5 5.07 7.92 15.27
CA LEU A 5 4.03 7.26 16.06
C LEU A 5 4.67 6.01 16.68
N GLN A 6 5.13 6.16 17.92
CA GLN A 6 5.64 5.07 18.75
C GLN A 6 4.55 4.00 18.86
N GLY A 7 4.84 2.79 18.34
CA GLY A 7 3.93 1.65 18.29
C GLY A 7 3.43 1.26 19.69
N GLY A 8 2.32 1.87 20.10
CA GLY A 8 1.59 1.56 21.34
C GLY A 8 0.20 0.98 21.04
N LYS A 9 -0.54 0.64 22.09
CA LYS A 9 -1.89 0.03 22.01
C LYS A 9 -2.85 0.79 21.08
N ALA A 10 -2.79 2.12 21.07
CA ALA A 10 -3.63 2.96 20.22
C ALA A 10 -3.31 2.80 18.72
N PHE A 11 -2.02 2.70 18.35
CA PHE A 11 -1.61 2.47 16.97
C PHE A 11 -2.01 1.06 16.50
N GLY A 12 -1.86 0.05 17.37
CA GLY A 12 -2.33 -1.30 17.08
C GLY A 12 -3.84 -1.35 16.84
N TYR A 13 -4.63 -0.72 17.72
CA TYR A 13 -6.08 -0.62 17.56
C TYR A 13 -6.48 0.08 16.25
N LEU A 14 -5.81 1.18 15.90
CA LEU A 14 -6.03 1.90 14.65
C LEU A 14 -5.78 0.99 13.43
N LYS A 15 -4.68 0.24 13.43
CA LYS A 15 -4.36 -0.70 12.34
C LYS A 15 -5.34 -1.87 12.26
N SER A 16 -5.84 -2.40 13.37
CA SER A 16 -6.90 -3.41 13.37
C SER A 16 -8.21 -2.87 12.79
N GLN A 17 -8.61 -1.65 13.16
CA GLN A 17 -9.80 -1.00 12.61
C GLN A 17 -9.66 -0.74 11.10
N GLN A 18 -8.47 -0.35 10.65
CA GLN A 18 -8.17 -0.22 9.22
C GLN A 18 -8.33 -1.57 8.52
N GLU A 19 -7.73 -2.62 9.06
CA GLU A 19 -7.78 -3.96 8.49
C GLU A 19 -9.21 -4.48 8.35
N GLU A 20 -10.06 -4.32 9.37
CA GLU A 20 -11.47 -4.73 9.33
C GLU A 20 -12.27 -4.02 8.23
N LYS A 21 -12.02 -2.72 8.02
CA LYS A 21 -12.64 -1.97 6.91
C LYS A 21 -12.20 -2.52 5.56
N LEU A 22 -10.91 -2.79 5.37
CA LEU A 22 -10.39 -3.31 4.10
C LEU A 22 -10.86 -4.75 3.85
N ASN A 23 -10.97 -5.56 4.90
CA ASN A 23 -11.57 -6.91 4.81
C ASN A 23 -13.02 -6.83 4.35
N SER A 24 -13.81 -5.90 4.88
CA SER A 24 -15.20 -5.70 4.47
C SER A 24 -15.30 -5.36 2.97
N ILE A 25 -14.36 -4.58 2.44
CA ILE A 25 -14.27 -4.30 1.00
C ILE A 25 -13.86 -5.56 0.23
N ASN A 26 -12.87 -6.32 0.71
CA ASN A 26 -12.46 -7.57 0.07
C ASN A 26 -13.62 -8.56 -0.07
N GLU A 27 -14.49 -8.70 0.94
CA GLU A 27 -15.69 -9.55 0.86
C GLU A 27 -16.66 -9.13 -0.25
N ILE A 28 -16.79 -7.83 -0.52
CA ILE A 28 -17.60 -7.32 -1.64
C ILE A 28 -16.99 -7.77 -2.98
N PHE A 29 -15.66 -7.70 -3.12
CA PHE A 29 -14.99 -8.16 -4.35
C PHE A 29 -15.04 -9.68 -4.49
N LEU A 30 -14.90 -10.44 -3.40
CA LEU A 30 -14.99 -11.91 -3.39
C LEU A 30 -16.38 -12.42 -3.80
N SER A 31 -17.43 -11.69 -3.44
CA SER A 31 -18.81 -12.03 -3.79
C SER A 31 -19.23 -11.55 -5.18
N ASP A 32 -18.42 -10.74 -5.86
CA ASP A 32 -18.71 -10.24 -7.21
C ASP A 32 -18.51 -11.38 -8.24
N PRO A 33 -19.57 -11.80 -8.97
CA PRO A 33 -19.49 -12.85 -9.99
C PRO A 33 -18.43 -12.61 -11.08
N LYS A 34 -18.03 -11.35 -11.29
CA LYS A 34 -16.98 -10.96 -12.22
C LYS A 34 -15.64 -11.65 -11.96
N TYR A 35 -15.35 -11.99 -10.70
CA TYR A 35 -14.07 -12.60 -10.28
C TYR A 35 -14.23 -14.08 -9.89
N ALA A 36 -15.37 -14.71 -10.19
CA ALA A 36 -15.64 -16.10 -9.80
C ALA A 36 -14.61 -17.11 -10.36
N ASP A 37 -14.06 -16.82 -11.55
CA ASP A 37 -13.08 -17.66 -12.23
C ASP A 37 -11.61 -17.27 -11.94
N GLU A 38 -11.37 -16.26 -11.10
CA GLU A 38 -10.01 -15.86 -10.73
C GLU A 38 -9.41 -16.84 -9.71
N GLU A 39 -8.39 -17.60 -10.14
CA GLU A 39 -7.63 -18.46 -9.23
C GLU A 39 -6.90 -17.65 -8.15
N ASP A 40 -6.88 -18.21 -6.93
CA ASP A 40 -6.25 -17.63 -5.75
C ASP A 40 -6.69 -16.18 -5.44
N PHE A 41 -7.90 -15.80 -5.84
CA PHE A 41 -8.38 -14.43 -5.74
C PHE A 41 -8.36 -13.87 -4.31
N SER A 42 -8.78 -14.67 -3.33
CA SER A 42 -8.68 -14.30 -1.90
C SER A 42 -7.24 -13.97 -1.48
N SER A 43 -6.27 -14.79 -1.90
CA SER A 43 -4.86 -14.53 -1.61
C SER A 43 -4.32 -13.29 -2.34
N LYS A 44 -4.81 -13.00 -3.55
CA LYS A 44 -4.47 -11.76 -4.27
C LYS A 44 -5.01 -10.53 -3.55
N LEU A 45 -6.27 -10.56 -3.12
CA LEU A 45 -6.88 -9.47 -2.35
C LEU A 45 -6.15 -9.24 -1.01
N GLU A 46 -5.71 -10.30 -0.34
CA GLU A 46 -4.93 -10.19 0.88
C GLU A 46 -3.57 -9.51 0.64
N LYS A 47 -2.87 -9.84 -0.46
CA LYS A 47 -1.65 -9.14 -0.85
C LYS A 47 -1.90 -7.65 -1.13
N PHE A 48 -2.98 -7.33 -1.84
CA PHE A 48 -3.35 -5.95 -2.14
C PHE A 48 -3.73 -5.16 -0.89
N LYS A 49 -4.46 -5.77 0.06
CA LYS A 49 -4.79 -5.19 1.37
C LYS A 49 -3.52 -4.83 2.12
N ASN A 50 -2.61 -5.79 2.28
CA ASN A 50 -1.35 -5.58 3.00
C ASN A 50 -0.52 -4.49 2.35
N LYS A 51 -0.44 -4.48 1.02
CA LYS A 51 0.22 -3.43 0.26
C LYS A 51 -0.41 -2.05 0.51
N TYR A 52 -1.73 -1.95 0.50
CA TYR A 52 -2.45 -0.70 0.76
C TYR A 52 -2.25 -0.20 2.21
N MET A 53 -2.24 -1.10 3.20
CA MET A 53 -1.97 -0.74 4.61
C MET A 53 -0.53 -0.23 4.84
N GLU A 54 0.42 -0.64 3.99
CA GLU A 54 1.77 -0.04 3.97
C GLU A 54 1.76 1.40 3.45
N PHE A 55 0.80 1.74 2.58
CA PHE A 55 0.69 3.06 1.95
C PHE A 55 -0.06 4.06 2.83
N ASP A 56 -1.22 3.66 3.35
CA ASP A 56 -2.06 4.47 4.23
C ASP A 56 -1.53 4.40 5.67
N HIS A 57 -0.46 5.17 5.91
CA HIS A 57 0.24 5.19 7.18
C HIS A 57 -0.47 6.06 8.25
N ASN A 58 -1.34 6.98 7.84
CA ASN A 58 -2.06 7.90 8.72
C ASN A 58 -3.50 7.45 9.03
N ASP A 59 -3.96 6.33 8.47
CA ASP A 59 -5.32 5.78 8.62
C ASP A 59 -6.39 6.81 8.22
N GLN A 60 -6.12 7.58 7.18
CA GLN A 60 -7.14 8.47 6.61
C GLN A 60 -8.10 7.72 5.70
N GLY A 61 -7.82 6.47 5.35
CA GLY A 61 -8.63 5.62 4.47
C GLY A 61 -8.34 5.87 2.99
N ASP A 62 -8.01 7.10 2.62
CA ASP A 62 -7.64 7.50 1.27
C ASP A 62 -6.15 7.87 1.19
N ILE A 63 -5.53 7.52 0.07
CA ILE A 63 -4.13 7.87 -0.22
C ILE A 63 -4.12 9.20 -0.97
N ASP A 64 -3.49 10.22 -0.35
CA ASP A 64 -3.24 11.50 -0.97
C ASP A 64 -1.91 11.54 -1.75
N ILE A 65 -1.64 12.67 -2.39
CA ILE A 65 -0.38 12.90 -3.14
C ILE A 65 0.86 12.65 -2.26
N MET A 66 0.79 12.99 -0.97
CA MET A 66 1.92 12.86 -0.06
C MET A 66 2.15 11.40 0.36
N GLY A 67 1.08 10.65 0.61
CA GLY A 67 1.10 9.22 0.84
C GLY A 67 1.68 8.48 -0.35
N LEU A 68 1.22 8.79 -1.57
CA LEU A 68 1.76 8.24 -2.80
C LEU A 68 3.25 8.60 -2.99
N LYS A 69 3.62 9.86 -2.76
CA LYS A 69 5.02 10.32 -2.84
C LYS A 69 5.92 9.51 -1.92
N ARG A 70 5.58 9.43 -0.63
CA ARG A 70 6.40 8.76 0.39
C ARG A 70 6.57 7.28 0.10
N MET A 71 5.51 6.64 -0.41
CA MET A 71 5.54 5.25 -0.87
C MET A 71 6.51 5.08 -2.03
N LEU A 72 6.37 5.88 -3.10
CA LEU A 72 7.23 5.77 -4.27
C LEU A 72 8.72 6.05 -3.94
N GLU A 73 9.00 6.99 -3.05
CA GLU A 73 10.35 7.24 -2.53
C GLU A 73 10.91 6.01 -1.79
N LYS A 74 10.10 5.32 -0.97
CA LYS A 74 10.49 4.07 -0.28
C LYS A 74 10.78 2.93 -1.27
N LEU A 75 10.13 2.92 -2.43
CA LEU A 75 10.39 1.99 -3.53
C LEU A 75 11.57 2.40 -4.42
N GLY A 76 12.21 3.55 -4.14
CA GLY A 76 13.32 4.08 -4.95
C GLY A 76 12.87 4.71 -6.28
N VAL A 77 11.57 4.97 -6.46
CA VAL A 77 10.98 5.52 -7.68
C VAL A 77 10.51 6.95 -7.42
N ALA A 78 11.44 7.88 -7.22
CA ALA A 78 11.06 9.28 -7.02
C ALA A 78 10.28 9.85 -8.23
N LYS A 79 9.19 10.59 -7.95
CA LYS A 79 8.32 11.20 -8.96
C LYS A 79 8.10 12.68 -8.68
N THR A 80 7.91 13.45 -9.74
CA THR A 80 7.53 14.87 -9.64
C THR A 80 6.08 15.01 -9.17
N HIS A 81 5.73 16.17 -8.61
CA HIS A 81 4.35 16.43 -8.16
C HIS A 81 3.31 16.27 -9.28
N LEU A 82 3.65 16.65 -10.52
CA LEU A 82 2.76 16.50 -11.67
C LEU A 82 2.57 15.02 -12.05
N GLU A 83 3.62 14.21 -12.02
CA GLU A 83 3.51 12.76 -12.25
C GLU A 83 2.65 12.10 -11.18
N LEU A 84 2.81 12.48 -9.91
CA LEU A 84 1.99 11.97 -8.81
C LEU A 84 0.51 12.29 -9.02
N LYS A 85 0.17 13.54 -9.39
CA LYS A 85 -1.21 13.93 -9.72
C LYS A 85 -1.78 13.09 -10.85
N LYS A 86 -1.02 12.90 -11.93
CA LYS A 86 -1.44 12.06 -13.07
C LYS A 86 -1.67 10.62 -12.66
N MET A 87 -0.79 10.06 -11.84
CA MET A 87 -0.93 8.69 -11.34
C MET A 87 -2.21 8.52 -10.51
N ILE A 88 -2.54 9.47 -9.62
CA ILE A 88 -3.81 9.45 -8.87
C ILE A 88 -4.99 9.51 -9.83
N SER A 89 -4.99 10.44 -10.78
CA SER A 89 -6.06 10.55 -11.77
C SER A 89 -6.23 9.29 -12.63
N GLU A 90 -5.15 8.57 -12.93
CA GLU A 90 -5.21 7.27 -13.62
C GLU A 90 -5.88 6.18 -12.76
N VAL A 91 -5.62 6.17 -11.45
CA VAL A 91 -6.23 5.20 -10.51
C VAL A 91 -7.73 5.44 -10.38
N VAL A 92 -8.13 6.68 -10.14
CA VAL A 92 -9.53 7.07 -9.93
C VAL A 92 -10.32 7.10 -11.24
N GLY A 93 -9.65 7.37 -12.37
CA GLY A 93 -10.27 7.57 -13.67
C GLY A 93 -10.95 8.94 -13.84
N ASN A 94 -10.65 9.90 -12.96
CA ASN A 94 -11.06 11.30 -13.12
C ASN A 94 -9.90 12.26 -12.77
N THR A 95 -9.98 13.48 -13.29
CA THR A 95 -8.91 14.48 -13.16
C THR A 95 -9.10 15.45 -11.99
N THR A 96 -10.18 15.32 -11.23
CA THR A 96 -10.57 16.27 -10.17
C THR A 96 -10.26 15.77 -8.77
N GLN A 97 -10.18 14.45 -8.57
CA GLN A 97 -9.80 13.89 -7.28
C GLN A 97 -8.28 13.90 -7.10
N GLU A 98 -7.84 14.31 -5.91
CA GLU A 98 -6.43 14.32 -5.49
C GLU A 98 -6.09 13.18 -4.53
N THR A 99 -7.05 12.30 -4.27
CA THR A 99 -6.91 11.11 -3.44
C THR A 99 -7.57 9.91 -4.12
N PHE A 100 -7.18 8.70 -3.74
CA PHE A 100 -7.85 7.47 -4.14
C PHE A 100 -8.04 6.55 -2.94
N CYS A 101 -9.16 5.81 -2.93
CA CYS A 101 -9.49 4.90 -1.85
C CYS A 101 -9.07 3.45 -2.19
N TYR A 102 -9.27 2.53 -1.25
CA TYR A 102 -8.92 1.11 -1.45
C TYR A 102 -9.69 0.46 -2.61
N THR A 103 -10.95 0.84 -2.83
CA THR A 103 -11.75 0.34 -3.95
C THR A 103 -11.17 0.78 -5.29
N ASP A 104 -10.70 2.03 -5.41
CA ASP A 104 -10.04 2.53 -6.62
C ASP A 104 -8.72 1.78 -6.87
N PHE A 105 -7.97 1.54 -5.80
CA PHE A 105 -6.75 0.74 -5.84
C PHE A 105 -7.00 -0.69 -6.34
N LEU A 106 -8.00 -1.39 -5.81
CA LEU A 106 -8.37 -2.74 -6.27
C LEU A 106 -8.81 -2.72 -7.74
N ASN A 107 -9.63 -1.77 -8.13
CA ASN A 107 -10.07 -1.60 -9.52
C ASN A 107 -8.89 -1.36 -10.47
N MET A 108 -7.87 -0.60 -10.04
CA MET A 108 -6.63 -0.42 -10.79
C MET A 108 -5.84 -1.73 -10.90
N MET A 109 -5.66 -2.46 -9.79
CA MET A 109 -4.84 -3.69 -9.76
C MET A 109 -5.47 -4.84 -10.55
N LEU A 110 -6.80 -4.98 -10.49
CA LEU A 110 -7.60 -6.02 -11.15
C LEU A 110 -8.06 -5.62 -12.55
N GLY A 111 -8.00 -4.34 -12.89
CA GLY A 111 -8.48 -3.82 -14.16
C GLY A 111 -7.61 -4.23 -15.36
N LYS A 112 -8.09 -3.90 -16.56
CA LYS A 112 -7.33 -4.10 -17.81
C LYS A 112 -6.44 -2.90 -18.17
N ARG A 113 -6.63 -1.75 -17.50
CA ARG A 113 -5.83 -0.54 -17.76
C ARG A 113 -4.45 -0.68 -17.11
N ASN A 114 -3.41 -0.30 -17.85
CA ASN A 114 -2.03 -0.28 -17.36
C ASN A 114 -1.73 1.08 -16.75
N ALA A 115 -2.20 1.33 -15.53
CA ALA A 115 -1.79 2.50 -14.77
C ALA A 115 -0.30 2.41 -14.42
N ILE A 116 0.41 3.55 -14.42
CA ILE A 116 1.85 3.57 -14.10
C ILE A 116 2.10 3.00 -12.70
N LEU A 117 1.22 3.31 -11.73
CA LEU A 117 1.34 2.80 -10.37
C LEU A 117 1.27 1.27 -10.33
N ARG A 118 0.32 0.66 -11.06
CA ARG A 118 0.21 -0.80 -11.15
C ARG A 118 1.50 -1.44 -11.67
N LEU A 119 2.09 -0.87 -12.71
CA LEU A 119 3.35 -1.38 -13.27
C LEU A 119 4.46 -1.34 -12.22
N ILE A 120 4.64 -0.22 -11.52
CA ILE A 120 5.66 -0.09 -10.46
C ILE A 120 5.49 -1.18 -9.41
N LEU A 121 4.26 -1.41 -8.94
CA LEU A 121 3.97 -2.41 -7.91
C LEU A 121 4.18 -3.85 -8.40
N MET A 122 3.86 -4.15 -9.66
CA MET A 122 4.12 -5.47 -10.27
C MET A 122 5.62 -5.76 -10.44
N PHE A 123 6.45 -4.74 -10.67
CA PHE A 123 7.90 -4.90 -10.75
C PHE A 123 8.59 -4.92 -9.39
N GLU A 124 7.97 -4.33 -8.35
CA GLU A 124 8.47 -4.41 -6.98
C GLU A 124 8.55 -5.88 -6.49
N GLU A 125 7.51 -6.69 -6.73
CA GLU A 125 7.47 -8.09 -6.29
C GLU A 125 8.61 -8.91 -6.89
N LYS A 126 8.92 -8.70 -8.18
CA LYS A 126 10.03 -9.38 -8.87
C LYS A 126 11.42 -9.00 -8.34
N GLY A 127 11.55 -7.83 -7.70
CA GLY A 127 12.79 -7.40 -7.07
C GLY A 127 13.01 -7.95 -5.65
N LYS A 128 11.93 -8.43 -4.99
CA LYS A 128 11.95 -8.94 -3.61
C LYS A 128 12.22 -10.44 -3.50
N ASP A 129 12.34 -11.15 -4.61
CA ASP A 129 12.89 -12.52 -4.63
C ASP A 129 14.39 -12.57 -4.27
N GLN A 130 15.01 -11.41 -3.98
CA GLN A 130 16.28 -11.30 -3.27
C GLN A 130 16.01 -11.17 -1.76
N GLU A 131 16.51 -12.14 -0.99
CA GLU A 131 16.26 -12.46 0.43
C GLU A 131 15.65 -11.37 1.33
N PRO A 132 14.69 -11.76 2.22
CA PRO A 132 14.18 -10.87 3.24
C PRO A 132 15.31 -10.40 4.17
N LYS A 133 15.53 -9.09 4.24
CA LYS A 133 16.38 -8.51 5.28
C LYS A 133 15.81 -8.90 6.64
N GLU A 134 16.63 -9.54 7.48
CA GLU A 134 16.25 -9.92 8.86
C GLU A 134 15.64 -8.74 9.61
N THR A 135 14.31 -8.73 9.78
CA THR A 135 13.60 -7.79 10.63
C THR A 135 13.67 -8.31 12.07
N GLY A 136 14.85 -8.26 12.67
CA GLY A 136 15.05 -8.45 14.10
C GLY A 136 15.02 -7.11 14.83
N PRO A 137 14.61 -7.07 16.12
CA PRO A 137 14.85 -5.90 16.95
C PRO A 137 16.34 -5.55 16.91
N PRO A 138 16.71 -4.25 16.86
CA PRO A 138 18.11 -3.82 16.80
C PRO A 138 18.93 -4.53 17.88
N ARG A 139 20.08 -5.11 17.48
CA ARG A 139 20.99 -5.77 18.43
C ARG A 139 21.34 -4.76 19.53
N ARG A 140 21.26 -5.20 20.78
CA ARG A 140 21.63 -4.37 21.93
C ARG A 140 23.12 -4.05 21.80
N LYS A 141 23.45 -2.76 21.74
CA LYS A 141 24.84 -2.30 21.82
C LYS A 141 25.39 -2.66 23.19
N THR A 142 26.54 -3.30 23.25
CA THR A 142 27.24 -3.60 24.50
C THR A 142 28.47 -2.71 24.63
N PHE A 143 29.09 -2.71 25.81
CA PHE A 143 30.36 -1.99 26.03
C PHE A 143 31.50 -2.47 25.10
N SER A 144 31.34 -3.64 24.46
CA SER A 144 32.27 -4.17 23.46
C SER A 144 32.21 -3.44 22.11
N ASP A 145 31.19 -2.60 21.88
CA ASP A 145 30.97 -1.85 20.63
C ASP A 145 31.55 -0.42 20.67
N LEU A 146 32.30 -0.07 21.72
CA LEU A 146 32.98 1.22 21.84
C LEU A 146 34.40 1.16 21.25
N PRO A 147 34.86 2.20 20.53
CA PRO A 147 36.21 2.28 19.96
C PRO A 147 37.31 2.42 21.02
#